data_AF-A0AAD4P7X0-F1
#
_entry.id   AF-A0AAD4P7X0-F1
#
_cell.length_a   1.000
_cell.length_b   1.000
_cell.length_c   1.000
_cell.angle_alpha   90.00
_cell.angle_beta   90.00
_cell.angle_gamma   90.00
#
_symmetry.space_group_name_H-M   'P 1'
#
loop_
_entity.id
_entity.type
_entity.pdbx_description
1 polymer ?
#
loop_
_entity_poly.entity_id
_entity_poly.type
_entity_poly.pdbx_seq_one_letter_code
_entity_poly.pdbx_strand_id
1 'polypeptide(L)'
;MTLAYLWKVEVGRDSYMVNLQHRTCDCREFELDLIPCSHAAAVICCTGGIIYDYVDRCYKVESLVRMYDSVIMGLPRPEEWGVPDAYRDRVVMAPKITRRAGRPPMSRARAPFEASSSA
;
A
#
# COMPACT_ATOMS: atom_id res chain seq x y z
N MET A 1 -6.17 -22.25 29.64
CA MET A 1 -5.77 -20.87 29.31
C MET A 1 -6.32 -20.56 27.93
N THR A 2 -7.04 -19.45 27.83
CA THR A 2 -8.05 -19.03 26.85
C THR A 2 -7.69 -19.18 25.37
N LEU A 3 -8.39 -20.06 24.63
CA LEU A 3 -8.39 -20.16 23.16
C LEU A 3 -9.35 -19.16 22.48
N ALA A 4 -9.95 -18.22 23.22
CA ALA A 4 -11.05 -17.38 22.73
C ALA A 4 -10.66 -16.35 21.64
N TYR A 5 -9.36 -16.17 21.36
CA TYR A 5 -8.85 -15.13 20.45
C TYR A 5 -8.01 -15.68 19.29
N LEU A 6 -7.84 -17.01 19.22
CA LEU A 6 -7.06 -17.67 18.18
C LEU A 6 -7.98 -18.40 17.22
N TRP A 7 -7.84 -18.11 15.94
CA TRP A 7 -8.74 -18.57 14.89
C TRP A 7 -7.93 -19.15 13.74
N LYS A 8 -8.42 -20.26 13.18
CA LYS A 8 -7.88 -20.83 11.94
C LYS A 8 -8.80 -20.41 10.79
N VAL A 9 -8.25 -19.73 9.79
CA VAL A 9 -8.97 -19.29 8.58
C VAL A 9 -8.48 -20.13 7.40
N GLU A 10 -9.40 -20.69 6.63
CA GLU A 10 -9.07 -21.48 5.43
C GLU A 10 -9.33 -20.66 4.17
N VAL A 11 -8.31 -20.54 3.31
CA VAL A 11 -8.37 -19.79 2.05
C VAL A 11 -7.90 -20.71 0.92
N GLY A 12 -8.86 -21.28 0.20
CA GLY A 12 -8.56 -22.28 -0.82
C GLY A 12 -7.97 -23.55 -0.21
N ARG A 13 -6.67 -23.81 -0.46
CA ARG A 13 -5.94 -24.97 0.08
C ARG A 13 -5.04 -24.62 1.26
N ASP A 14 -4.89 -23.33 1.55
CA ASP A 14 -4.01 -22.85 2.61
C ASP A 14 -4.83 -22.51 3.86
N SER A 15 -4.15 -22.48 5.00
CA SER A 15 -4.76 -22.03 6.24
C SER A 15 -3.86 -21.09 7.01
N TYR A 16 -4.46 -20.10 7.64
CA TYR A 16 -3.77 -19.06 8.38
C TYR A 16 -4.29 -19.02 9.82
N MET A 17 -3.40 -19.02 10.78
CA MET A 17 -3.70 -18.73 12.17
C MET A 17 -3.78 -17.21 12.35
N VAL A 18 -4.87 -16.76 12.96
CA VAL A 18 -5.15 -15.36 13.28
C VAL A 18 -5.28 -15.26 14.79
N ASN A 19 -4.47 -14.40 15.41
CA ASN A 19 -4.59 -14.07 16.82
C ASN A 19 -5.07 -12.63 16.97
N LEU A 20 -6.34 -12.45 17.32
CA LEU A 20 -6.94 -11.13 17.47
C LEU A 20 -6.44 -10.37 18.70
N GLN A 21 -6.03 -11.08 19.76
CA GLN A 21 -5.50 -10.48 20.98
C GLN A 21 -4.11 -9.89 20.75
N HIS A 22 -3.25 -10.62 20.05
CA HIS A 22 -1.89 -10.18 19.72
C HIS A 22 -1.79 -9.43 18.39
N ARG A 23 -2.89 -9.28 17.66
CA ARG A 23 -2.96 -8.63 16.35
C ARG A 23 -1.99 -9.24 15.32
N THR A 24 -1.91 -10.57 15.30
CA THR A 24 -1.01 -11.30 14.40
C THR A 24 -1.78 -12.22 13.46
N CYS A 25 -1.20 -12.47 12.30
CA CYS A 25 -1.66 -13.47 11.34
C CYS A 25 -0.45 -14.12 10.69
N ASP A 26 -0.55 -15.40 10.32
CA ASP A 26 0.51 -16.11 9.60
C ASP A 26 0.88 -15.45 8.25
N CYS A 27 -0.02 -14.67 7.64
CA CYS A 27 0.31 -13.86 6.46
C CYS A 27 1.21 -12.65 6.75
N ARG A 28 1.44 -12.34 8.04
CA ARG A 28 2.26 -11.23 8.57
C ARG A 28 1.78 -9.81 8.29
N GLU A 29 0.86 -9.60 7.36
CA GLU A 29 0.30 -8.28 7.05
C GLU A 29 -0.28 -7.59 8.29
N PHE A 30 -0.97 -8.32 9.18
CA PHE A 30 -1.56 -7.71 10.38
C PHE A 30 -0.49 -7.17 11.35
N GLU A 31 0.65 -7.85 11.47
CA GLU A 31 1.77 -7.41 12.30
C GLU A 31 2.56 -6.27 11.65
N LEU A 32 2.71 -6.30 10.33
CA LEU A 32 3.55 -5.34 9.58
C LEU A 32 2.82 -4.02 9.31
N ASP A 33 1.59 -4.11 8.83
CA ASP A 33 0.79 -2.94 8.45
C ASP A 33 0.02 -2.37 9.63
N LEU A 34 -0.03 -3.09 10.76
CA LEU A 34 -0.75 -2.69 11.98
C LEU A 34 -2.26 -2.41 11.74
N ILE A 35 -2.78 -2.98 10.65
CA ILE A 35 -4.18 -2.94 10.21
C ILE A 35 -4.61 -4.39 9.96
N PRO A 36 -5.85 -4.79 10.28
CA PRO A 36 -6.33 -6.14 10.01
C PRO A 36 -6.16 -6.53 8.53
N CYS A 37 -5.41 -7.60 8.27
CA CYS A 37 -5.36 -8.26 6.97
C CYS A 37 -6.72 -8.88 6.60
N SER A 38 -6.87 -9.38 5.37
CA SER A 38 -8.12 -10.00 4.91
C SER A 38 -8.58 -11.18 5.79
N HIS A 39 -7.64 -11.98 6.30
CA HIS A 39 -7.93 -13.09 7.21
C HIS A 39 -8.43 -12.60 8.57
N ALA A 40 -7.74 -11.62 9.16
CA ALA A 40 -8.14 -11.04 10.44
C ALA A 40 -9.49 -10.32 10.33
N ALA A 41 -9.70 -9.58 9.24
CA ALA A 41 -10.97 -8.92 8.94
C ALA A 41 -12.11 -9.94 8.86
N ALA A 42 -11.92 -11.08 8.20
CA ALA A 42 -12.93 -12.14 8.15
C ALA A 42 -13.30 -12.65 9.56
N VAL A 43 -12.31 -12.93 10.40
CA VAL A 43 -12.54 -13.40 11.78
C VAL A 43 -13.26 -12.35 12.62
N ILE A 44 -12.85 -11.07 12.53
CA ILE A 44 -13.48 -9.96 13.25
C ILE A 44 -14.95 -9.84 12.84
N CYS A 45 -15.25 -9.88 11.55
CA CYS A 45 -16.62 -9.85 11.05
C CYS A 45 -17.44 -11.05 11.54
N CYS A 46 -16.88 -12.27 11.50
CA CYS A 46 -17.56 -13.48 11.98
C CYS A 46 -17.85 -13.47 13.48
N THR A 47 -17.03 -12.78 14.27
CA THR A 47 -17.20 -12.65 15.73
C THR A 47 -18.06 -11.45 16.13
N GLY A 48 -18.55 -10.66 15.16
CA GLY A 48 -19.32 -9.45 15.42
C GLY A 48 -18.48 -8.29 15.97
N GLY A 49 -17.16 -8.37 15.85
CA GLY A 49 -16.26 -7.29 16.25
C GLY A 49 -16.27 -6.13 15.27
N ILE A 50 -15.84 -4.96 15.74
CA ILE A 50 -15.69 -3.77 14.90
C ILE A 50 -14.26 -3.72 14.39
N ILE A 51 -14.06 -3.74 13.06
CA ILE A 51 -12.72 -3.80 12.44
C ILE A 51 -11.79 -2.66 12.90
N TYR A 52 -12.36 -1.46 13.11
CA TYR A 52 -11.62 -0.27 13.52
C TYR A 52 -11.01 -0.38 14.92
N ASP A 53 -11.52 -1.25 15.80
CA ASP A 53 -10.96 -1.46 17.13
C ASP A 53 -9.62 -2.22 17.09
N TYR A 54 -9.39 -2.94 16.00
CA TYR A 54 -8.19 -3.75 15.78
C TYR A 54 -7.10 -3.00 14.98
N VAL A 55 -7.40 -1.82 14.47
CA VAL A 55 -6.42 -0.92 13.84
C VAL A 55 -5.53 -0.27 14.89
N ASP A 56 -4.23 -0.11 14.60
CA ASP A 56 -3.33 0.57 15.51
C ASP A 56 -3.62 2.07 15.65
N ARG A 57 -3.24 2.62 16.80
CA ARG A 57 -3.44 4.04 17.11
C ARG A 57 -2.70 4.94 16.14
N CYS A 58 -1.59 4.52 15.52
CA CYS A 58 -0.85 5.34 14.56
C CYS A 58 -1.68 5.79 13.36
N TYR A 59 -2.75 5.07 13.00
CA TYR A 59 -3.68 5.43 11.93
C TYR A 59 -4.87 6.30 12.37
N LYS A 60 -4.96 6.66 13.66
CA LYS A 60 -6.02 7.52 14.17
C LYS A 60 -5.70 9.00 13.95
N VAL A 61 -6.75 9.79 13.74
CA VAL A 61 -6.65 11.25 13.58
C VAL A 61 -5.90 11.90 14.74
N GLU A 62 -6.10 11.43 15.96
CA GLU A 62 -5.38 11.93 17.14
C GLU A 62 -3.86 11.79 17.01
N SER A 63 -3.38 10.66 16.48
CA SER A 63 -1.94 10.43 16.26
C SER A 63 -1.42 11.29 15.13
N LEU A 64 -2.20 11.45 14.06
CA LEU A 64 -1.87 12.37 12.96
C LEU A 64 -1.72 13.81 13.48
N VAL A 65 -2.71 14.31 14.23
CA VAL A 65 -2.67 15.66 14.83
C VAL A 65 -1.45 15.81 15.73
N ARG A 66 -1.16 14.83 16.59
CA ARG A 66 0.03 14.86 17.46
C ARG A 66 1.35 14.86 16.70
N MET A 67 1.45 14.11 15.60
CA MET A 67 2.65 14.08 14.76
C MET A 67 2.91 15.43 14.09
N TYR A 68 1.85 16.15 13.74
CA TYR A 68 1.90 17.45 13.07
C TYR A 68 1.71 18.65 14.02
N ASP A 69 1.61 18.41 15.33
CA ASP A 69 1.47 19.47 16.34
C ASP A 69 2.75 20.29 16.48
N SER A 70 3.89 19.69 16.16
CA SER A 70 5.16 20.40 16.05
C SER A 70 5.18 21.34 14.85
N VAL A 71 5.81 22.50 15.02
CA VAL A 71 6.03 23.45 13.92
C VAL A 71 6.82 22.76 12.80
N ILE A 72 6.14 22.47 11.69
CA ILE A 72 6.81 22.13 10.44
C ILE A 72 7.36 23.44 9.90
N MET A 73 8.66 23.65 10.10
CA MET A 73 9.36 24.79 9.51
C MET A 73 9.14 24.73 8.00
N GLY A 74 8.58 25.80 7.45
CA GLY A 74 8.48 25.95 6.00
C GLY A 74 9.88 25.82 5.39
N LEU A 75 9.94 25.29 4.17
CA LEU A 75 11.19 25.35 3.43
C LEU A 75 11.59 26.83 3.28
N PRO A 76 12.85 27.18 3.55
CA PRO A 76 13.36 28.52 3.27
C PRO A 76 13.15 28.83 1.78
N ARG A 77 13.17 30.12 1.42
CA ARG A 77 13.03 30.47 0.00
C ARG A 77 14.21 29.90 -0.79
N PRO A 78 14.07 29.61 -2.10
CA PRO A 78 15.19 29.11 -2.91
C PRO A 78 16.46 29.96 -2.81
N GLU A 79 16.31 31.27 -2.61
CA GLU A 79 17.43 32.21 -2.45
C GLU A 79 18.15 32.06 -1.10
N GLU A 80 17.48 31.50 -0.09
CA GLU A 80 17.99 31.25 1.26
C GLU A 80 18.57 29.83 1.40
N TRP A 81 18.50 29.01 0.35
CA TRP A 81 19.06 27.66 0.38
C TRP A 81 20.58 27.70 0.40
N GLY A 82 21.19 27.04 1.40
CA GLY A 82 22.63 26.83 1.50
C GLY A 82 23.14 25.79 0.49
N VAL A 83 22.92 26.01 -0.81
CA VAL A 83 23.42 25.14 -1.88
C VAL A 83 24.93 25.31 -1.97
N PRO A 84 25.75 24.26 -1.76
CA PRO A 84 27.20 24.37 -1.89
C PRO A 84 27.60 24.73 -3.33
N ASP A 85 28.67 25.49 -3.49
CA ASP A 85 29.10 25.99 -4.82
C ASP A 85 29.34 24.88 -5.85
N ALA A 86 29.77 23.70 -5.39
CA ALA A 86 29.93 22.50 -6.23
C ALA A 86 28.63 22.03 -6.92
N TYR A 87 27.46 22.44 -6.43
CA TYR A 87 26.14 22.06 -6.96
C TYR A 87 25.35 23.24 -7.53
N ARG A 88 25.78 24.49 -7.29
CA ARG A 88 25.05 25.70 -7.67
C ARG A 88 24.81 25.79 -9.19
N ASP A 89 25.80 25.38 -9.98
CA ASP A 89 25.74 25.38 -11.46
C ASP A 89 25.40 24.00 -12.06
N ARG A 90 25.11 23.01 -11.21
CA ARG A 90 24.86 21.64 -11.67
C ARG A 90 23.46 21.52 -12.24
N VAL A 91 23.36 21.50 -13.57
CA VAL A 91 22.09 21.21 -14.26
C VAL A 91 21.74 19.73 -14.09
N VAL A 92 20.68 19.44 -13.32
CA VAL A 92 20.09 18.10 -13.25
C VAL A 92 19.12 17.95 -14.42
N MET A 93 19.53 17.19 -15.43
CA MET A 93 18.66 16.87 -16.55
C MET A 93 17.51 15.96 -16.09
N ALA A 94 16.31 16.21 -16.60
CA ALA A 94 15.20 15.30 -16.40
C ALA A 94 15.58 13.88 -16.86
N PRO A 95 15.11 12.82 -16.18
CA PRO A 95 15.31 11.47 -16.64
C PRO A 95 14.81 11.32 -18.08
N LYS A 96 15.55 10.60 -18.92
CA LYS A 96 15.08 10.27 -20.27
C LYS A 96 13.87 9.33 -20.16
N ILE A 97 12.67 9.87 -20.27
CA ILE A 97 11.44 9.08 -20.30
C ILE A 97 11.31 8.48 -21.69
N THR A 98 11.60 7.19 -21.84
CA THR A 98 11.19 6.43 -23.02
C THR A 98 9.76 5.96 -22.81
N ARG A 99 8.86 6.24 -23.76
CA ARG A 99 7.53 5.63 -23.77
C ARG A 99 7.71 4.12 -23.81
N ARG A 100 7.31 3.42 -22.74
CA ARG A 100 7.30 1.96 -22.72
C ARG A 100 6.41 1.48 -23.87
N ALA A 101 6.76 0.33 -24.46
CA ALA A 101 5.88 -0.33 -25.41
C ALA A 101 4.49 -0.41 -24.79
N GLY A 102 3.49 0.11 -25.51
CA GLY A 102 2.11 0.08 -25.04
C GLY A 102 1.65 -1.37 -24.89
N ARG A 103 0.47 -1.54 -24.29
CA ARG A 103 -0.20 -2.84 -24.29
C ARG A 103 -0.26 -3.36 -25.74
N PRO A 104 0.17 -4.61 -26.01
CA PRO A 104 -0.05 -5.22 -27.31
C PRO A 104 -1.53 -5.10 -27.68
N PRO A 105 -1.87 -4.78 -28.94
CA PRO A 105 -3.25 -4.72 -29.36
C PRO A 105 -3.92 -6.08 -29.09
N MET A 106 -5.16 -6.07 -28.60
CA MET A 106 -5.92 -7.30 -28.33
C MET A 106 -6.18 -8.10 -29.60
N SER A 107 -6.20 -7.43 -30.75
CA SER A 107 -6.31 -8.06 -32.06
C SER A 107 -4.97 -8.09 -32.78
N ARG A 108 -4.72 -9.20 -33.48
CA ARG A 108 -3.60 -9.34 -34.40
C ARG A 108 -3.73 -8.30 -35.51
N ALA A 109 -2.62 -7.66 -35.87
CA ALA A 109 -2.56 -6.85 -37.09
C ALA A 109 -2.82 -7.75 -38.32
N ARG A 110 -3.75 -7.35 -39.19
CA ARG A 110 -4.04 -8.10 -40.42
C ARG A 110 -2.81 -8.12 -41.32
N ALA A 111 -2.56 -9.27 -41.94
CA ALA A 111 -1.51 -9.36 -42.95
C ALA A 111 -2.00 -8.68 -44.25
N PRO A 112 -1.10 -8.15 -45.11
CA PRO A 112 -1.50 -7.41 -46.31
C PRO A 112 -2.42 -8.17 -47.28
N PHE A 113 -2.42 -9.51 -47.21
CA PHE A 113 -3.21 -10.39 -48.07
C PHE A 113 -4.54 -10.83 -47.45
N GLU A 114 -4.84 -10.46 -46.20
CA GLU A 114 -6.07 -10.88 -45.52
C GLU A 114 -7.23 -9.97 -45.92
N ALA A 115 -8.22 -10.53 -46.62
CA ALA A 115 -9.44 -9.83 -46.99
C ALA A 115 -10.19 -9.32 -45.74
N SER A 116 -10.84 -8.17 -45.85
CA SER A 116 -11.78 -7.68 -44.83
C SER A 116 -12.89 -8.72 -44.67
N SER A 117 -13.09 -9.22 -43.45
CA SER A 117 -14.31 -9.98 -43.15
C SER A 117 -15.46 -8.98 -43.21
N SER A 118 -16.30 -9.11 -44.24
CA SER A 118 -17.57 -8.41 -44.33
C SER A 118 -18.42 -8.81 -43.12
N ALA A 119 -18.97 -7.82 -42.44
CA ALA A 119 -19.94 -8.00 -41.35
C ALA A 119 -21.27 -8.55 -41.89
#